data_AF-A6N1E6-F1
#
_entry.id   AF-A6N1E6-F1
#
_cell.length_a   1.000
_cell.length_b   1.000
_cell.length_c   1.000
_cell.angle_alpha   90.00
_cell.angle_beta   90.00
_cell.angle_gamma   90.00
#
_symmetry.space_group_name_H-M   'P 1'
#
loop_
_entity.id
_entity.type
_entity.pdbx_description
1 polymer ?
#
loop_
_entity_poly.entity_id
_entity_poly.type
_entity_poly.pdbx_seq_one_letter_code
_entity_poly.pdbx_strand_id
1 'polypeptide(L)'
;AADCCQACLDQAKNARPGELRCNIWVYCPSEFGCFSPDKYEHKHQECWLKQADHPKLNFKDKYSESYRDSHPTAPVVVPWMSGVISA
;
A
#
# COMPACT_ATOMS: atom_id res chain seq x y z
N ALA A 1 -1.09 -3.67 10.78
CA ALA A 1 -1.95 -3.01 9.77
C ALA A 1 -2.69 -1.81 10.33
N ALA A 2 -3.45 -1.96 11.43
CA ALA A 2 -4.14 -0.84 12.09
C ALA A 2 -3.19 0.33 12.39
N ASP A 3 -1.99 0.04 12.92
CA ASP A 3 -0.98 1.06 13.21
C ASP A 3 -0.51 1.82 11.97
N CYS A 4 -0.46 1.17 10.80
CA CYS A 4 -0.06 1.81 9.55
C CYS A 4 -1.17 2.74 9.02
N CYS A 5 -2.43 2.35 9.18
CA CYS A 5 -3.58 3.23 8.94
C CYS A 5 -3.55 4.43 9.87
N GLN A 6 -3.32 4.21 11.17
CA GLN A 6 -3.26 5.27 12.17
C GLN A 6 -2.09 6.22 11.89
N ALA A 7 -0.93 5.72 11.50
CA ALA A 7 0.21 6.53 11.10
C ALA A 7 -0.12 7.43 9.89
N CYS A 8 -0.93 6.95 8.93
CA CYS A 8 -1.41 7.78 7.82
C CYS A 8 -2.34 8.89 8.32
N LEU A 9 -3.30 8.58 9.19
CA LEU A 9 -4.21 9.55 9.79
C LEU A 9 -3.43 10.63 10.57
N ASP A 10 -2.46 10.21 11.37
CA ASP A 10 -1.64 11.10 12.18
C ASP A 10 -0.74 11.98 11.31
N GLN A 11 -0.11 11.44 10.26
CA GLN A 11 0.68 12.25 9.33
C GLN A 11 -0.20 13.26 8.60
N ALA A 12 -1.36 12.84 8.09
CA ALA A 12 -2.29 13.72 7.38
C ALA A 12 -2.77 14.88 8.26
N LYS A 13 -3.06 14.60 9.53
CA LYS A 13 -3.49 15.59 10.54
C LYS A 13 -2.39 16.58 10.91
N ASN A 14 -1.15 16.12 10.99
CA ASN A 14 -0.01 16.91 11.44
C ASN A 14 0.83 17.53 10.30
N ALA A 15 0.49 17.26 9.04
CA ALA A 15 1.16 17.81 7.87
C ALA A 15 1.14 19.36 7.90
N ARG A 16 2.31 19.95 7.68
CA ARG A 16 2.48 21.42 7.65
C ARG A 16 1.90 22.03 6.38
N PRO A 17 1.64 23.35 6.36
CA PRO A 17 1.29 24.04 5.13
C PRO A 17 2.33 23.79 4.03
N GLY A 18 1.89 23.28 2.88
CA GLY A 18 2.75 22.92 1.75
C GLY A 18 3.27 21.48 1.75
N GLU A 19 3.06 20.70 2.80
CA GLU A 19 3.39 19.26 2.81
C GLU A 19 2.27 18.42 2.21
N LEU A 20 2.66 17.32 1.57
CA LEU A 20 1.73 16.31 1.09
C LEU A 20 1.14 15.55 2.29
N ARG A 21 -0.19 15.51 2.33
CA ARG A 21 -0.96 14.76 3.33
C ARG A 21 -1.13 13.32 2.89
N CYS A 22 -0.79 12.38 3.76
CA CYS A 22 -1.07 10.98 3.54
C CYS A 22 -2.55 10.79 3.26
N ASN A 23 -2.88 10.02 2.24
CA ASN A 23 -4.25 9.60 1.97
C ASN A 23 -4.35 8.15 1.52
N ILE A 24 -3.23 7.44 1.38
CA ILE A 24 -3.15 6.02 1.09
C ILE A 24 -2.08 5.41 1.99
N TRP A 25 -2.38 4.26 2.60
CA TRP A 25 -1.42 3.46 3.34
C TRP A 25 -1.30 2.05 2.75
N VAL A 26 -0.10 1.47 2.86
CA VAL A 26 0.18 0.08 2.47
C VAL A 26 1.02 -0.57 3.56
N TYR A 27 0.66 -1.79 3.95
CA TYR A 27 1.31 -2.54 5.02
C TYR A 27 1.62 -3.96 4.59
N CYS A 28 2.87 -4.40 4.79
CA CYS A 28 3.27 -5.78 4.55
C CYS A 28 3.20 -6.64 5.84
N PRO A 29 2.21 -7.54 5.97
CA PRO A 29 2.09 -8.41 7.16
C PRO A 29 3.00 -9.65 7.10
N SER A 30 3.47 -10.06 5.93
CA SER A 30 4.19 -11.31 5.72
C SER A 30 5.59 -11.28 6.35
N GLU A 31 5.96 -12.32 7.12
CA GLU A 31 7.31 -12.48 7.68
C GLU A 31 8.38 -12.68 6.60
N PHE A 32 7.98 -13.16 5.43
CA PHE A 32 8.85 -13.40 4.28
C PHE A 32 8.88 -12.22 3.29
N GLY A 33 8.27 -11.09 3.65
CA GLY A 33 8.09 -9.96 2.76
C GLY A 33 6.90 -10.11 1.80
N CYS A 34 6.64 -9.06 1.03
CA CYS A 34 5.48 -8.95 0.14
C CYS A 34 5.90 -8.69 -1.30
N PHE A 35 5.44 -9.53 -2.23
CA PHE A 35 5.68 -9.36 -3.67
C PHE A 35 4.98 -8.10 -4.20
N SER A 36 5.73 -7.06 -4.58
CA SER A 36 5.24 -5.83 -5.23
C SER A 36 5.47 -5.82 -6.74
N PRO A 37 4.58 -5.21 -7.57
CA PRO A 37 4.83 -4.95 -8.99
C PRO A 37 6.00 -4.00 -9.26
N ASP A 38 6.52 -3.33 -8.23
CA ASP A 38 7.67 -2.44 -8.36
C ASP A 38 9.01 -3.19 -8.26
N LYS A 39 10.11 -2.46 -8.45
CA LYS A 39 11.47 -3.02 -8.46
C LYS A 39 12.07 -3.25 -7.06
N TYR A 40 11.31 -2.99 -6.00
CA TYR A 40 11.81 -3.01 -4.63
C TYR A 40 11.33 -4.25 -3.88
N GLU A 41 12.17 -4.72 -2.97
CA GLU A 41 11.80 -5.74 -2.00
C GLU A 41 11.10 -5.06 -0.81
N HIS A 42 9.95 -5.60 -0.42
CA HIS A 42 9.18 -5.09 0.72
C HIS A 42 9.23 -6.09 1.86
N LYS A 43 9.73 -5.66 3.02
CA LYS A 43 9.99 -6.51 4.19
C LYS A 43 8.81 -6.58 5.15
N HIS A 44 8.89 -7.55 6.07
CA HIS A 44 7.94 -7.70 7.16
C HIS A 44 7.76 -6.39 7.96
N GLN A 45 6.51 -6.05 8.24
CA GLN A 45 6.09 -4.85 8.99
C GLN A 45 6.38 -3.51 8.30
N GLU A 46 6.82 -3.51 7.05
CA GLU A 46 6.95 -2.25 6.32
C GLU A 46 5.60 -1.56 6.15
N CYS A 47 5.59 -0.26 6.44
CA CYS A 47 4.46 0.64 6.31
C CYS A 47 4.82 1.79 5.39
N TRP A 48 4.06 1.95 4.31
CA TRP A 48 4.26 2.97 3.31
C TRP A 48 3.09 3.96 3.35
N LEU A 49 3.39 5.21 3.70
CA LEU A 49 2.46 6.32 3.68
C LEU A 49 2.59 7.07 2.35
N LYS A 50 1.48 7.24 1.63
CA LYS A 50 1.47 7.81 0.28
C LYS A 50 0.44 8.92 0.17
N GLN A 51 0.67 9.85 -0.75
CA GLN A 51 -0.29 10.87 -1.19
C GLN A 51 -0.56 10.69 -2.68
N ALA A 52 -1.83 10.86 -3.07
CA ALA A 52 -2.25 10.98 -4.46
C ALA A 52 -3.42 11.97 -4.59
N ASP A 53 -3.49 12.74 -5.67
CA ASP A 53 -4.56 13.73 -5.84
C ASP A 53 -5.95 13.07 -5.94
N HIS A 54 -6.01 11.88 -6.53
CA HIS A 54 -7.20 11.05 -6.65
C HIS A 54 -6.92 9.67 -6.03
N PRO A 55 -7.05 9.52 -4.69
CA PRO A 55 -6.60 8.32 -4.02
C PRO A 55 -7.46 7.11 -4.39
N LYS A 56 -6.80 6.08 -4.92
CA LYS A 56 -7.41 4.80 -5.29
C LYS A 56 -6.47 3.65 -5.00
N LEU A 57 -7.03 2.49 -4.69
CA LEU A 57 -6.26 1.25 -4.60
C LEU A 57 -6.09 0.65 -5.99
N ASN A 58 -4.87 0.20 -6.32
CA ASN A 58 -4.58 -0.42 -7.61
C ASN A 58 -4.95 -1.91 -7.58
N PHE A 59 -4.28 -2.68 -6.70
CA PHE A 59 -4.55 -4.10 -6.50
C PHE A 59 -5.14 -4.31 -5.11
N LYS A 60 -6.23 -5.08 -5.05
CA LYS A 60 -6.90 -5.47 -3.81
C LYS A 60 -7.38 -6.90 -3.92
N ASP A 61 -7.20 -7.66 -2.84
CA ASP A 61 -7.59 -9.07 -2.69
C ASP A 61 -6.84 -10.03 -3.62
N LYS A 62 -7.00 -9.91 -4.95
CA LYS A 62 -6.33 -10.77 -5.95
C LYS A 62 -5.81 -9.95 -7.12
N TYR A 63 -4.73 -10.44 -7.73
CA TYR A 63 -4.31 -9.94 -9.04
C TYR A 63 -5.27 -10.45 -10.13
N SER A 64 -5.52 -9.63 -11.15
CA SER A 64 -6.32 -10.09 -12.29
C SER A 64 -5.59 -11.20 -13.05
N GLU A 65 -6.36 -12.07 -13.72
CA GLU A 65 -5.80 -13.12 -14.56
C GLU A 65 -4.89 -12.55 -15.65
N SER A 66 -5.38 -11.54 -16.38
CA SER A 66 -4.61 -10.83 -17.41
C SER A 66 -3.29 -10.25 -16.91
N TYR A 67 -3.25 -9.75 -15.66
CA TYR A 67 -2.02 -9.26 -15.07
C TYR A 67 -1.04 -10.41 -14.81
N ARG A 68 -1.53 -11.54 -14.30
CA ARG A 68 -0.71 -12.73 -14.02
C ARG A 68 -0.26 -13.45 -15.29
N ASP A 69 -1.02 -13.42 -16.38
CA ASP A 69 -0.60 -13.94 -17.68
C ASP A 69 0.65 -13.19 -18.20
N SER A 70 0.69 -11.87 -17.96
CA SER A 70 1.83 -11.02 -18.31
C SER A 70 2.95 -11.04 -17.26
N HIS A 71 2.64 -11.45 -16.02
CA HIS A 71 3.58 -11.52 -14.89
C HIS A 71 3.46 -12.88 -14.20
N PRO A 72 4.00 -13.97 -14.78
CA PRO A 72 3.75 -15.33 -14.31
C PRO A 72 4.24 -15.60 -12.88
N THR A 73 5.19 -14.81 -12.38
CA THR A 73 5.71 -14.88 -11.01
C THR A 73 4.84 -14.17 -9.97
N ALA A 74 3.83 -13.40 -10.41
CA ALA A 74 2.91 -12.74 -9.49
C ALA A 74 2.02 -13.78 -8.77
N PRO A 75 1.90 -13.68 -7.44
CA PRO A 75 1.05 -14.57 -6.66
C PRO A 75 -0.42 -14.36 -7.02
N VAL A 76 -1.28 -15.28 -6.58
CA VAL A 76 -2.73 -15.16 -6.82
C VAL A 76 -3.35 -14.07 -5.95
N VAL A 77 -2.94 -14.02 -4.68
CA VAL A 77 -3.46 -13.09 -3.66
C VAL A 77 -2.49 -11.93 -3.50
N VAL A 78 -3.01 -10.72 -3.34
CA VAL A 78 -2.20 -9.53 -3.07
C VAL A 78 -1.62 -9.66 -1.65
N PRO A 79 -0.28 -9.62 -1.46
CA PRO A 79 0.33 -9.97 -0.18
C PRO A 79 0.38 -8.83 0.86
N TRP A 80 0.10 -7.58 0.48
CA TRP A 80 -0.07 -6.47 1.43
C TRP A 80 -1.54 -6.13 1.67
N MET A 81 -1.74 -5.44 2.78
CA MET A 81 -2.95 -4.70 3.06
C MET A 81 -2.78 -3.25 2.63
N SER A 82 -3.86 -2.61 2.18
CA SER A 82 -3.85 -1.19 1.87
C SER A 82 -5.21 -0.56 2.10
N GLY A 83 -5.22 0.75 2.25
CA GLY A 83 -6.44 1.52 2.43
C GLY A 83 -6.27 2.97 1.99
N VAL A 84 -7.39 3.59 1.63
CA VAL A 84 -7.51 5.04 1.47
C VAL A 84 -8.10 5.58 2.76
N ILE A 85 -7.54 6.65 3.30
CA ILE A 85 -8.19 7.40 4.38
C ILE A 85 -9.03 8.52 3.75
N SER A 86 -10.27 8.66 4.20
CA SER A 86 -11.09 9.82 3.86
C SER A 86 -10.50 11.03 4.59
N ALA A 87 -10.09 12.04 3.81
CA ALA A 87 -9.67 13.33 4.32
C ALA A 87 -10.80 14.05 5.07
#